data_AF-A0A7W0UJS8-F1
#
_entry.id   AF-A0A7W0UJS8-F1
#
_cell.length_a   1.000
_cell.length_b   1.000
_cell.length_c   1.000
_cell.angle_alpha   90.00
_cell.angle_beta   90.00
_cell.angle_gamma   90.00
#
_symmetry.space_group_name_H-M   'P 1'
#
loop_
_entity.id
_entity.type
_entity.pdbx_description
1 polymer ?
#
loop_
_entity_poly.entity_id
_entity_poly.type
_entity_poly.pdbx_seq_one_letter_code
_entity_poly.pdbx_strand_id
1 'polypeptide(L)'
;MKTRCRSFPRTGRRCPPSSPPRLNGTPGRRWWEHGWVSSYPLYRPRRLRRTPGLRRAFAETSLDPSRLVAPLFVKEGLEDAVPIQSMPGYCQHSLESLVKEGRELAERGVAGVLVFGVPVHKDATGTDAHSDFGISQLALRSLKDELGDDMVVIADLCLCEYTDHGHCGVIEDGGVANDPTLEIYGRIASAQADAGADVVAPSGMMDGQVGAVRRALDDTGHSDTVILSYAAKYASSLYGPFRQAAEGAPQFGDRRAYQQQPSNIDEALREAALDVAEGADALMVKPATGYLDV
;
A
#
# COMPACT_ATOMS: atom_id res chain seq x y z
N MET A 1 43.79 -23.74 43.34
CA MET A 1 44.15 -22.44 43.94
C MET A 1 42.85 -21.75 44.36
N LYS A 2 42.59 -21.64 45.68
CA LYS A 2 41.35 -21.06 46.23
C LYS A 2 41.49 -19.54 46.28
N THR A 3 40.68 -18.79 45.53
CA THR A 3 40.66 -17.33 45.60
C THR A 3 39.51 -16.85 46.48
N ARG A 4 39.88 -16.15 47.56
CA ARG A 4 39.00 -15.64 48.62
C ARG A 4 38.08 -14.53 48.10
N CYS A 5 36.79 -14.61 48.44
CA CYS A 5 35.89 -13.46 48.44
C CYS A 5 36.37 -12.41 49.46
N ARG A 6 36.54 -11.16 49.02
CA ARG A 6 36.68 -9.99 49.91
C ARG A 6 35.32 -9.33 50.08
N SER A 7 34.87 -9.25 51.33
CA SER A 7 33.70 -8.49 51.78
C SER A 7 33.97 -6.98 51.75
N PHE A 8 33.07 -6.20 51.15
CA PHE A 8 33.02 -4.73 51.30
C PHE A 8 31.87 -4.30 52.23
N PRO A 9 31.98 -3.15 52.93
CA PRO A 9 31.04 -2.76 53.98
C PRO A 9 29.71 -2.26 53.41
N ARG A 10 28.60 -2.67 54.06
CA ARG A 10 27.26 -2.16 53.81
C ARG A 10 27.18 -0.68 54.22
N THR A 11 27.11 0.23 53.25
CA THR A 11 26.64 1.59 53.49
C THR A 11 25.17 1.67 53.08
N GLY A 12 24.31 2.00 54.04
CA GLY A 12 22.88 2.12 53.85
C GLY A 12 22.55 3.28 52.92
N ARG A 13 22.06 2.96 51.72
CA ARG A 13 21.20 3.84 50.93
C ARG A 13 19.97 3.04 50.53
N ARG A 14 18.80 3.52 50.93
CA ARG A 14 17.50 2.92 50.56
C ARG A 14 17.38 2.93 49.03
N CYS A 15 17.13 1.76 48.44
CA CYS A 15 16.66 1.67 47.05
C CYS A 15 15.30 2.38 46.93
N PRO A 16 15.05 3.16 45.87
CA PRO A 16 13.69 3.61 45.57
C PRO A 16 12.85 2.40 45.13
N PRO A 17 11.51 2.44 45.32
CA PRO A 17 10.65 1.28 45.07
C PRO A 17 10.67 0.87 43.59
N SER A 18 10.83 -0.43 43.36
CA SER A 18 10.91 -1.09 42.06
C SER A 18 9.53 -1.45 41.52
N SER A 19 8.71 -0.45 41.21
CA SER A 19 7.42 -0.70 40.54
C SER A 19 7.14 0.41 39.53
N PRO A 20 7.02 0.10 38.23
CA PRO A 20 6.55 1.08 37.27
C PRO A 20 5.08 1.40 37.58
N PRO A 21 4.66 2.68 37.56
CA PRO A 21 3.25 3.02 37.67
C PRO A 21 2.52 2.54 36.40
N ARG A 22 1.31 1.98 36.61
CA ARG A 22 0.43 1.59 35.51
C ARG A 22 0.07 2.83 34.69
N LEU A 23 0.26 2.75 33.38
CA LEU A 23 -0.15 3.77 32.42
C LEU A 23 -1.68 3.77 32.30
N ASN A 24 -2.37 4.40 33.26
CA ASN A 24 -3.74 4.83 33.03
C ASN A 24 -3.68 6.13 32.22
N GLY A 25 -3.67 5.96 30.90
CA GLY A 25 -3.62 7.06 29.92
C GLY A 25 -4.86 7.95 30.02
N THR A 26 -4.67 9.18 30.46
CA THR A 26 -5.58 10.29 30.14
C THR A 26 -5.02 10.97 28.88
N PRO A 27 -5.77 11.11 27.79
CA PRO A 27 -5.28 11.82 26.61
C PRO A 27 -5.13 13.30 26.97
N GLY A 28 -3.90 13.83 26.90
CA GLY A 28 -3.67 15.28 27.03
C GLY A 28 -2.45 15.72 27.82
N ARG A 29 -1.77 14.84 28.58
CA ARG A 29 -0.53 15.23 29.26
C ARG A 29 0.67 15.05 28.34
N ARG A 30 1.33 16.16 28.01
CA ARG A 30 2.49 16.16 27.12
C ARG A 30 3.68 15.57 27.86
N TRP A 31 4.44 14.69 27.21
CA TRP A 31 5.53 13.89 27.83
C TRP A 31 6.60 14.70 28.58
N TRP A 32 6.72 16.00 28.31
CA TRP A 32 7.63 16.92 29.00
C TRP A 32 7.12 17.48 30.34
N GLU A 33 5.87 17.22 30.71
CA GLU A 33 5.32 17.62 32.02
C GLU A 33 5.84 16.74 33.17
N HIS A 34 6.33 15.55 32.85
CA HIS A 34 7.08 14.74 33.79
C HIS A 34 8.55 15.20 33.71
N GLY A 35 9.10 15.78 34.79
CA GLY A 35 10.43 16.42 34.85
C GLY A 35 11.67 15.55 34.60
N TRP A 36 11.66 14.73 33.54
CA TRP A 36 12.72 13.81 33.11
C TRP A 36 13.70 14.43 32.12
N VAL A 37 13.44 15.65 31.64
CA VAL A 37 14.31 16.30 30.68
C VAL A 37 15.29 17.20 31.42
N SER A 38 16.50 16.70 31.62
CA SER A 38 17.63 17.54 31.99
C SER A 38 17.71 18.72 31.00
N SER A 39 17.89 19.94 31.49
CA SER A 39 17.96 21.14 30.64
C SER A 39 19.37 21.37 30.08
N TYR A 40 19.50 22.31 29.15
CA TYR A 40 20.81 22.84 28.76
C TYR A 40 21.48 23.48 29.99
N PRO A 41 22.79 23.27 30.24
CA PRO A 41 23.80 22.63 29.38
C PRO A 41 23.99 21.11 29.61
N LEU A 42 23.28 20.53 30.57
CA LEU A 42 23.43 19.12 30.96
C LEU A 42 22.94 18.17 29.86
N TYR A 43 21.81 18.45 29.22
CA TYR A 43 21.33 17.74 28.03
C TYR A 43 21.67 18.51 26.75
N ARG A 44 22.34 17.84 25.81
CA ARG A 44 22.74 18.43 24.52
C ARG A 44 22.45 17.43 23.40
N PRO A 45 21.30 17.53 22.71
CA PRO A 45 20.92 16.59 21.63
C PRO A 45 21.97 16.49 20.51
N ARG A 46 22.75 17.55 20.29
CA ARG A 46 23.88 17.56 19.33
C ARG A 46 24.93 16.48 19.61
N ARG A 47 25.02 15.93 20.84
CA ARG A 47 25.96 14.85 21.19
C ARG A 47 25.71 13.59 20.36
N LEU A 48 24.45 13.20 20.14
CA LEU A 48 24.07 12.05 19.30
C LEU A 48 24.28 12.31 17.80
N ARG A 49 24.36 13.58 17.40
CA ARG A 49 24.44 13.98 15.98
C ARG A 49 25.84 14.30 15.50
N ARG A 50 26.85 14.20 16.38
CA ARG A 50 28.22 14.71 16.14
C ARG A 50 28.97 13.98 15.04
N THR A 51 28.80 12.67 14.89
CA THR A 51 29.53 11.85 13.91
C THR A 51 28.57 10.99 13.10
N PRO A 52 28.95 10.55 11.88
CA PRO A 52 28.16 9.59 11.12
C PRO A 52 27.86 8.30 11.89
N GLY A 53 28.84 7.76 12.63
CA GLY A 53 28.65 6.56 13.45
C GLY A 53 27.62 6.73 14.57
N LEU A 54 27.62 7.89 15.25
CA LEU A 54 26.62 8.19 16.28
C LEU A 54 25.23 8.37 15.65
N ARG A 55 25.12 9.06 14.51
CA ARG A 55 23.84 9.21 13.81
C ARG A 55 23.26 7.86 13.38
N ARG A 56 24.08 6.94 12.90
CA ARG A 56 23.63 5.58 12.54
C ARG A 56 23.23 4.75 13.76
N ALA A 57 24.04 4.77 14.83
CA ALA A 57 23.78 3.94 16.01
C ALA A 57 22.51 4.33 16.79
N PHE A 58 22.02 5.56 16.61
CA PHE A 58 20.85 6.09 17.31
C PHE A 58 19.75 6.56 16.36
N ALA A 59 19.76 6.11 15.09
CA ALA A 59 18.65 6.37 14.18
C ALA A 59 17.42 5.55 14.59
N GLU A 60 16.24 6.16 14.59
CA GLU A 60 14.98 5.50 14.98
C GLU A 60 14.33 4.74 13.80
N THR A 61 14.69 5.09 12.57
CA THR A 61 14.10 4.53 11.36
C THR A 61 15.19 4.20 10.34
N SER A 62 15.03 3.06 9.68
CA SER A 62 15.83 2.62 8.54
C SER A 62 14.92 2.09 7.44
N LEU A 63 15.35 2.22 6.19
CA LEU A 63 14.67 1.61 5.05
C LEU A 63 15.38 0.32 4.67
N ASP A 64 14.58 -0.70 4.36
CA ASP A 64 15.03 -2.02 3.93
C ASP A 64 14.30 -2.40 2.63
N PRO A 65 14.97 -2.99 1.62
CA PRO A 65 14.31 -3.46 0.40
C PRO A 65 13.10 -4.37 0.66
N SER A 66 13.12 -5.16 1.74
CA SER A 66 12.02 -6.05 2.12
C SER A 66 10.78 -5.31 2.62
N ARG A 67 10.79 -3.97 2.60
CA ARG A 67 9.66 -3.08 2.94
C ARG A 67 9.15 -2.31 1.72
N LEU A 68 9.70 -2.58 0.53
CA LEU A 68 9.37 -1.90 -0.70
C LEU A 68 8.50 -2.78 -1.60
N VAL A 69 7.51 -2.16 -2.22
CA VAL A 69 6.72 -2.72 -3.31
C VAL A 69 6.96 -1.87 -4.55
N ALA A 70 7.28 -2.50 -5.68
CA ALA A 70 7.55 -1.82 -6.94
C ALA A 70 6.28 -1.81 -7.82
N PRO A 71 5.70 -0.63 -8.14
CA PRO A 71 4.61 -0.55 -9.10
C PRO A 71 5.13 -0.75 -10.53
N LEU A 72 4.53 -1.69 -11.27
CA LEU A 72 4.90 -2.03 -12.64
C LEU A 72 3.69 -1.88 -13.57
N PHE A 73 3.90 -1.28 -14.74
CA PHE A 73 2.88 -1.14 -15.77
C PHE A 73 3.11 -2.20 -16.85
N VAL A 74 2.08 -2.96 -17.20
CA VAL A 74 2.13 -3.95 -18.28
C VAL A 74 1.09 -3.57 -19.34
N LYS A 75 1.53 -3.41 -20.58
CA LYS A 75 0.65 -2.98 -21.67
C LYS A 75 0.52 -4.06 -22.73
N GLU A 76 -0.73 -4.30 -23.11
CA GLU A 76 -1.08 -5.29 -24.12
C GLU A 76 -0.55 -4.87 -25.50
N GLY A 77 -0.10 -5.86 -26.28
CA GLY A 77 0.40 -5.65 -27.64
C GLY A 77 1.82 -5.07 -27.75
N LEU A 78 2.54 -4.93 -26.63
CA LEU A 78 3.97 -4.56 -26.66
C LEU A 78 4.86 -5.79 -26.89
N GLU A 79 5.83 -5.65 -27.79
CA GLU A 79 6.94 -6.60 -27.95
C GLU A 79 8.05 -6.31 -26.93
N ASP A 80 8.39 -5.03 -26.75
CA ASP A 80 9.44 -4.54 -25.84
C ASP A 80 8.92 -3.44 -24.89
N ALA A 81 9.66 -3.17 -23.83
CA ALA A 81 9.34 -2.11 -22.88
C ALA A 81 9.38 -0.71 -23.53
N VAL A 82 8.36 0.10 -23.28
CA VAL A 82 8.21 1.46 -23.82
C VAL A 82 8.33 2.50 -22.70
N PRO A 83 9.28 3.45 -22.76
CA PRO A 83 9.45 4.48 -21.73
C PRO A 83 8.22 5.38 -21.54
N ILE A 84 7.91 5.72 -20.28
CA ILE A 84 6.83 6.64 -19.92
C ILE A 84 7.41 8.06 -19.79
N GLN A 85 7.01 8.96 -20.70
CA GLN A 85 7.59 10.31 -20.77
C GLN A 85 7.44 11.15 -19.50
N SER A 86 6.29 11.05 -18.81
CA SER A 86 6.03 11.78 -17.56
C SER A 86 6.67 11.14 -16.33
N MET A 87 7.25 9.95 -16.46
CA MET A 87 7.88 9.22 -15.37
C MET A 87 9.28 8.73 -15.81
N PRO A 88 10.30 9.62 -15.86
CA PRO A 88 11.64 9.24 -16.27
C PRO A 88 12.18 8.07 -15.44
N GLY A 89 12.66 7.03 -16.12
CA GLY A 89 13.13 5.79 -15.49
C GLY A 89 12.07 4.69 -15.37
N TYR A 90 10.81 4.98 -15.71
CA TYR A 90 9.73 3.99 -15.77
C TYR A 90 9.34 3.70 -17.23
N CYS A 91 8.77 2.52 -17.45
CA CYS A 91 8.25 2.08 -18.74
C CYS A 91 6.93 1.30 -18.56
N GLN A 92 6.19 1.18 -19.67
CA GLN A 92 5.18 0.15 -19.87
C GLN A 92 5.91 -1.09 -20.38
N HIS A 93 5.77 -2.21 -19.69
CA HIS A 93 6.42 -3.47 -20.02
C HIS A 93 5.57 -4.31 -20.97
N SER A 94 6.23 -5.05 -21.87
CA SER A 94 5.72 -6.32 -22.41
C SER A 94 5.76 -7.40 -21.32
N LEU A 95 5.07 -8.54 -21.50
CA LEU A 95 5.12 -9.64 -20.52
C LEU A 95 6.56 -10.13 -20.27
N GLU A 96 7.38 -10.26 -21.30
CA GLU A 96 8.78 -10.70 -21.16
C GLU A 96 9.60 -9.70 -20.33
N SER A 97 9.52 -8.42 -20.66
CA SER A 97 10.25 -7.38 -19.94
C SER A 97 9.74 -7.17 -18.50
N LEU A 98 8.46 -7.48 -18.23
CA LEU A 98 7.87 -7.46 -16.89
C LEU A 98 8.49 -8.55 -16.01
N VAL A 99 8.55 -9.79 -16.52
CA VAL A 99 9.12 -10.93 -15.80
C VAL A 99 10.61 -10.70 -15.52
N LYS A 100 11.34 -10.14 -16.49
CA LYS A 100 12.74 -9.74 -16.30
C LYS A 100 12.91 -8.73 -15.17
N GLU A 101 12.11 -7.66 -15.17
CA GLU A 101 12.14 -6.64 -14.11
C GLU A 101 11.80 -7.25 -12.75
N GLY A 102 10.78 -8.12 -12.68
CA GLY A 102 10.41 -8.85 -11.46
C GLY A 102 11.58 -9.66 -10.87
N ARG A 103 12.33 -10.38 -11.72
CA ARG A 103 13.52 -11.13 -11.29
C ARG A 103 14.61 -10.19 -10.74
N GLU A 104 14.91 -9.10 -11.44
CA GLU A 104 15.92 -8.12 -11.00
C GLU A 104 15.55 -7.46 -9.68
N LEU A 105 14.26 -7.22 -9.43
CA LEU A 105 13.75 -6.69 -8.16
C LEU A 105 13.85 -7.72 -7.03
N ALA A 106 13.54 -8.99 -7.31
CA ALA A 106 13.64 -10.09 -6.35
C ALA A 106 15.09 -10.31 -5.90
N GLU A 107 16.04 -10.31 -6.85
CA GLU A 107 17.48 -10.40 -6.57
C GLU A 107 17.99 -9.27 -5.66
N ARG A 108 17.32 -8.10 -5.67
CA ARG A 108 17.64 -6.95 -4.82
C ARG A 108 16.92 -6.98 -3.46
N GLY A 109 16.08 -7.98 -3.22
CA GLY A 109 15.32 -8.16 -1.99
C GLY A 109 14.08 -7.28 -1.88
N VAL A 110 13.55 -6.76 -2.99
CA VAL A 110 12.26 -6.05 -3.00
C VAL A 110 11.15 -7.05 -2.66
N ALA A 111 10.25 -6.69 -1.74
CA ALA A 111 9.29 -7.63 -1.19
C ALA A 111 8.16 -8.00 -2.16
N GLY A 112 7.78 -7.09 -3.06
CA GLY A 112 6.66 -7.33 -3.95
C GLY A 112 6.58 -6.39 -5.14
N VAL A 113 5.70 -6.72 -6.06
CA VAL A 113 5.33 -5.91 -7.22
C VAL A 113 3.84 -5.63 -7.21
N LEU A 114 3.45 -4.41 -7.61
CA LEU A 114 2.06 -4.02 -7.79
C LEU A 114 1.80 -3.80 -9.29
N VAL A 115 1.00 -4.68 -9.88
CA VAL A 115 0.79 -4.74 -11.32
C VAL A 115 -0.40 -3.87 -11.73
N PHE A 116 -0.15 -2.97 -12.67
CA PHE A 116 -1.18 -2.18 -13.36
C PHE A 116 -1.27 -2.64 -14.82
N GLY A 117 -2.39 -3.25 -15.19
CA GLY A 117 -2.67 -3.67 -16.57
C GLY A 117 -3.19 -2.52 -17.43
N VAL A 118 -2.68 -2.41 -18.65
CA VAL A 118 -3.13 -1.43 -19.66
C VAL A 118 -3.60 -2.19 -20.89
N PRO A 119 -4.92 -2.46 -21.01
CA PRO A 119 -5.48 -3.21 -22.15
C PRO A 119 -5.53 -2.36 -23.42
N VAL A 120 -5.55 -3.02 -24.58
CA VAL A 120 -5.81 -2.37 -25.86
C VAL A 120 -7.29 -2.05 -26.04
N HIS A 121 -8.18 -2.94 -25.57
CA HIS A 121 -9.62 -2.73 -25.64
C HIS A 121 -10.17 -2.15 -24.33
N LYS A 122 -11.08 -1.19 -24.45
CA LYS A 122 -11.80 -0.56 -23.34
C LYS A 122 -13.26 -0.42 -23.72
N ASP A 123 -14.15 -0.66 -22.76
CA ASP A 123 -15.59 -0.56 -22.94
C ASP A 123 -16.26 0.09 -21.71
N ALA A 124 -17.56 0.36 -21.77
CA ALA A 124 -18.27 1.07 -20.69
C ALA A 124 -18.30 0.33 -19.34
N THR A 125 -17.99 -0.97 -19.32
CA THR A 125 -18.01 -1.83 -18.14
C THR A 125 -16.65 -2.41 -17.76
N GLY A 126 -15.64 -2.19 -18.60
CA GLY A 126 -14.28 -2.69 -18.42
C GLY A 126 -14.20 -4.22 -18.41
N THR A 127 -14.80 -4.88 -19.39
CA THR A 127 -14.87 -6.37 -19.42
C THR A 127 -13.51 -7.06 -19.36
N ASP A 128 -12.46 -6.43 -19.92
CA ASP A 128 -11.09 -6.95 -19.87
C ASP A 128 -10.49 -6.98 -18.45
N ALA A 129 -11.05 -6.26 -17.48
CA ALA A 129 -10.56 -6.25 -16.10
C ALA A 129 -10.68 -7.62 -15.40
N HIS A 130 -11.65 -8.43 -15.83
CA HIS A 130 -11.93 -9.75 -15.28
C HIS A 130 -11.91 -10.85 -16.37
N SER A 131 -11.23 -10.60 -17.49
CA SER A 131 -11.01 -11.60 -18.53
C SER A 131 -9.86 -12.52 -18.13
N ASP A 132 -10.05 -13.83 -18.26
CA ASP A 132 -8.97 -14.81 -18.04
C ASP A 132 -7.76 -14.54 -18.94
N PHE A 133 -7.98 -13.94 -20.11
CA PHE A 133 -6.95 -13.56 -21.07
C PHE A 133 -6.59 -12.07 -21.03
N GLY A 134 -7.13 -11.33 -20.06
CA GLY A 134 -6.80 -9.93 -19.84
C GLY A 134 -5.32 -9.76 -19.50
N ILE A 135 -4.74 -8.63 -19.89
CA ILE A 135 -3.30 -8.37 -19.73
C ILE A 135 -2.83 -8.43 -18.27
N SER A 136 -3.68 -8.03 -17.32
CA SER A 136 -3.36 -8.11 -15.89
C SER A 136 -3.28 -9.57 -15.43
N GLN A 137 -4.26 -10.40 -15.75
CA GLN A 137 -4.27 -11.82 -15.42
C GLN A 137 -3.09 -12.58 -16.07
N LEU A 138 -2.75 -12.25 -17.32
CA LEU A 138 -1.56 -12.81 -17.98
C LEU A 138 -0.26 -12.41 -17.28
N ALA A 139 -0.16 -11.15 -16.85
CA ALA A 139 1.01 -10.64 -16.13
C ALA A 139 1.16 -11.27 -14.74
N LEU A 140 0.07 -11.38 -13.99
CA LEU A 140 0.03 -12.02 -12.67
C LEU A 140 0.52 -13.48 -12.75
N ARG A 141 -0.04 -14.27 -13.70
CA ARG A 141 0.41 -15.65 -13.92
C ARG A 141 1.88 -15.72 -14.30
N SER A 142 2.32 -14.88 -15.24
CA SER A 142 3.71 -14.88 -15.71
C SER A 142 4.70 -14.56 -14.57
N LEU A 143 4.35 -13.61 -13.69
CA LEU A 143 5.17 -13.27 -12.53
C LEU A 143 5.14 -14.39 -11.48
N LYS A 144 3.98 -14.97 -11.19
CA LYS A 144 3.86 -16.03 -10.18
C LYS A 144 4.54 -17.33 -10.64
N ASP A 145 4.46 -17.67 -11.93
CA ASP A 145 5.14 -18.82 -12.52
C ASP A 145 6.68 -18.69 -12.45
N GLU A 146 7.21 -17.47 -12.64
CA GLU A 146 8.65 -17.22 -12.59
C GLU A 146 9.17 -17.08 -11.15
N LEU A 147 8.48 -16.31 -10.31
CA LEU A 147 8.99 -15.86 -9.01
C LEU A 147 8.48 -16.70 -7.83
N GLY A 148 7.40 -17.46 -8.01
CA GLY A 148 6.81 -18.29 -6.95
C GLY A 148 6.57 -17.50 -5.67
N ASP A 149 7.12 -18.00 -4.56
CA ASP A 149 6.99 -17.40 -3.23
C ASP A 149 8.16 -16.48 -2.84
N ASP A 150 9.11 -16.25 -3.75
CA ASP A 150 10.24 -15.35 -3.50
C ASP A 150 9.82 -13.87 -3.56
N MET A 151 8.65 -13.56 -4.13
CA MET A 151 8.11 -12.21 -4.24
C MET A 151 6.58 -12.19 -4.15
N VAL A 152 6.05 -11.20 -3.42
CA VAL A 152 4.60 -10.95 -3.35
C VAL A 152 4.11 -10.30 -4.64
N VAL A 153 3.11 -10.89 -5.29
CA VAL A 153 2.46 -10.36 -6.49
C VAL A 153 1.13 -9.72 -6.11
N ILE A 154 1.05 -8.40 -6.24
CA ILE A 154 -0.12 -7.59 -5.90
C ILE A 154 -0.82 -7.14 -7.18
N ALA A 155 -2.13 -7.38 -7.28
CA ALA A 155 -2.96 -6.92 -8.38
C ALA A 155 -3.67 -5.60 -8.02
N ASP A 156 -3.59 -4.57 -8.87
CA ASP A 156 -4.49 -3.42 -8.76
C ASP A 156 -5.91 -3.83 -9.18
N LEU A 157 -6.89 -3.56 -8.33
CA LEU A 157 -8.30 -3.87 -8.59
C LEU A 157 -9.06 -2.54 -8.74
N CYS A 158 -9.29 -2.16 -10.00
CA CYS A 158 -9.97 -0.93 -10.40
C CYS A 158 -10.44 -1.05 -11.85
N LEU A 159 -11.39 -0.20 -12.27
CA LEU A 159 -11.90 -0.15 -13.65
C LEU A 159 -11.35 1.01 -14.48
N CYS A 160 -10.52 1.90 -13.93
CA CYS A 160 -10.17 3.11 -14.67
C CYS A 160 -9.24 2.88 -15.86
N GLU A 161 -8.50 1.79 -15.86
CA GLU A 161 -7.63 1.34 -16.94
C GLU A 161 -8.43 0.65 -18.05
N TYR A 162 -9.59 0.08 -17.71
CA TYR A 162 -10.38 -0.82 -18.56
C TYR A 162 -11.63 -0.17 -19.14
N THR A 163 -12.10 0.93 -18.54
CA THR A 163 -13.28 1.64 -19.01
C THR A 163 -12.94 2.67 -20.09
N ASP A 164 -13.82 2.81 -21.08
CA ASP A 164 -13.66 3.82 -22.15
C ASP A 164 -13.79 5.26 -21.64
N HIS A 165 -14.43 5.44 -20.47
CA HIS A 165 -14.59 6.72 -19.79
C HIS A 165 -13.54 6.98 -18.70
N GLY A 166 -12.72 6.00 -18.31
CA GLY A 166 -11.61 6.17 -17.37
C GLY A 166 -12.00 6.47 -15.91
N HIS A 167 -13.22 6.11 -15.51
CA HIS A 167 -13.67 6.18 -14.11
C HIS A 167 -13.46 4.85 -13.40
N CYS A 168 -13.40 4.88 -12.07
CA CYS A 168 -13.14 3.69 -11.26
C CYS A 168 -14.34 2.72 -11.17
N GLY A 169 -15.50 3.06 -11.72
CA GLY A 169 -16.71 2.25 -11.70
C GLY A 169 -17.60 2.52 -12.91
N VAL A 170 -18.65 1.72 -13.06
CA VAL A 170 -19.62 1.85 -14.16
C VAL A 170 -20.45 3.12 -14.02
N ILE A 171 -20.93 3.64 -15.16
CA ILE A 171 -21.70 4.88 -15.21
C ILE A 171 -23.19 4.60 -15.33
N GLU A 172 -23.97 5.07 -14.37
CA GLU A 172 -25.44 5.11 -14.43
C GLU A 172 -25.92 6.49 -13.97
N ASP A 173 -27.04 6.96 -14.53
CA ASP A 173 -27.66 8.25 -14.19
C ASP A 173 -26.69 9.46 -14.17
N GLY A 174 -25.63 9.40 -14.99
CA GLY A 174 -24.63 10.46 -15.11
C GLY A 174 -23.54 10.48 -14.03
N GLY A 175 -23.47 9.45 -13.18
CA GLY A 175 -22.46 9.30 -12.13
C GLY A 175 -21.86 7.89 -12.08
N VAL A 176 -20.84 7.71 -11.25
CA VAL A 176 -20.30 6.36 -10.98
C VAL A 176 -21.27 5.63 -10.04
N ALA A 177 -21.80 4.49 -10.49
CA ALA A 177 -22.76 3.70 -9.73
C ALA A 177 -22.02 2.77 -8.76
N ASN A 178 -22.24 2.96 -7.45
CA ASN A 178 -21.53 2.23 -6.40
C ASN A 178 -21.78 0.71 -6.48
N ASP A 179 -23.02 0.29 -6.20
CA ASP A 179 -23.36 -1.12 -6.04
C ASP A 179 -23.17 -1.94 -7.33
N PRO A 180 -23.56 -1.45 -8.53
CA PRO A 180 -23.24 -2.14 -9.78
C PRO A 180 -21.72 -2.31 -10.01
N THR A 181 -20.90 -1.36 -9.53
CA THR A 181 -19.44 -1.49 -9.59
C THR A 181 -18.93 -2.60 -8.66
N LEU A 182 -19.54 -2.78 -7.49
CA LEU A 182 -19.15 -3.84 -6.53
C LEU A 182 -19.29 -5.24 -7.13
N GLU A 183 -20.32 -5.49 -7.93
CA GLU A 183 -20.50 -6.78 -8.61
C GLU A 183 -19.37 -7.09 -9.59
N ILE A 184 -18.86 -6.06 -10.28
CA ILE A 184 -17.73 -6.21 -11.20
C ILE A 184 -16.44 -6.37 -10.41
N TYR A 185 -16.26 -5.63 -9.32
CA TYR A 185 -15.08 -5.74 -8.45
C TYR A 185 -14.93 -7.15 -7.87
N GLY A 186 -16.03 -7.80 -7.49
CA GLY A 186 -16.00 -9.21 -7.08
C GLY A 186 -15.48 -10.13 -8.19
N ARG A 187 -15.93 -9.96 -9.44
CA ARG A 187 -15.45 -10.74 -10.59
C ARG A 187 -13.96 -10.50 -10.89
N ILE A 188 -13.52 -9.24 -10.79
CA ILE A 188 -12.11 -8.89 -10.96
C ILE A 188 -11.27 -9.57 -9.88
N ALA A 189 -11.69 -9.53 -8.61
CA ALA A 189 -10.97 -10.15 -7.51
C ALA A 189 -10.78 -11.66 -7.74
N SER A 190 -11.85 -12.36 -8.11
CA SER A 190 -11.80 -13.79 -8.42
C SER A 190 -10.86 -14.09 -9.60
N ALA A 191 -10.96 -13.34 -10.70
CA ALA A 191 -10.08 -13.52 -11.85
C ALA A 191 -8.60 -13.23 -11.53
N GLN A 192 -8.32 -12.26 -10.66
CA GLN A 192 -6.96 -11.95 -10.20
C GLN A 192 -6.41 -13.04 -9.27
N ALA A 193 -7.23 -13.57 -8.37
CA ALA A 193 -6.86 -14.68 -7.49
C ALA A 193 -6.63 -15.98 -8.28
N ASP A 194 -7.49 -16.30 -9.26
CA ASP A 194 -7.30 -17.40 -10.20
C ASP A 194 -6.00 -17.27 -11.01
N ALA A 195 -5.57 -16.04 -11.28
CA ALA A 195 -4.30 -15.73 -11.94
C ALA A 195 -3.07 -15.81 -11.02
N GLY A 196 -3.26 -16.11 -9.73
CA GLY A 196 -2.18 -16.30 -8.76
C GLY A 196 -1.75 -15.03 -8.02
N ALA A 197 -2.60 -14.00 -7.97
CA ALA A 197 -2.32 -12.83 -7.12
C ALA A 197 -2.31 -13.25 -5.64
N ASP A 198 -1.23 -12.93 -4.93
CA ASP A 198 -1.14 -13.11 -3.48
C ASP A 198 -2.02 -12.07 -2.76
N VAL A 199 -2.12 -10.87 -3.37
CA VAL A 199 -2.83 -9.72 -2.81
C VAL A 199 -3.67 -9.06 -3.90
N VAL A 200 -4.94 -8.78 -3.62
CA VAL A 200 -5.76 -7.86 -4.44
C VAL A 200 -5.87 -6.51 -3.74
N ALA A 201 -5.73 -5.42 -4.49
CA ALA A 201 -5.65 -4.08 -3.95
C ALA A 201 -6.77 -3.17 -4.51
N PRO A 202 -8.00 -3.23 -3.94
CA PRO A 202 -9.14 -2.45 -4.43
C PRO A 202 -8.89 -0.95 -4.28
N SER A 203 -8.73 -0.26 -5.41
CA SER A 203 -8.33 1.15 -5.46
C SER A 203 -9.45 2.08 -5.91
N GLY A 204 -10.67 1.55 -6.04
CA GLY A 204 -11.84 2.25 -6.56
C GLY A 204 -12.38 3.38 -5.71
N MET A 205 -12.30 3.24 -4.38
CA MET A 205 -13.03 4.04 -3.39
C MET A 205 -14.56 3.92 -3.54
N MET A 206 -15.06 2.71 -3.81
CA MET A 206 -16.50 2.43 -3.72
C MET A 206 -16.84 2.01 -2.30
N ASP A 207 -17.98 2.49 -1.78
CA ASP A 207 -18.49 2.10 -0.47
C ASP A 207 -18.78 0.60 -0.45
N GLY A 208 -18.26 -0.14 0.53
CA GLY A 208 -18.48 -1.58 0.65
C GLY A 208 -17.63 -2.47 -0.27
N GLN A 209 -16.63 -1.88 -0.96
CA GLN A 209 -15.78 -2.62 -1.90
C GLN A 209 -15.00 -3.76 -1.24
N VAL A 210 -14.52 -3.57 -0.02
CA VAL A 210 -13.74 -4.59 0.68
C VAL A 210 -14.63 -5.78 0.99
N GLY A 211 -15.82 -5.55 1.52
CA GLY A 211 -16.75 -6.62 1.85
C GLY A 211 -17.24 -7.38 0.61
N ALA A 212 -17.45 -6.67 -0.51
CA ALA A 212 -17.80 -7.30 -1.78
C ALA A 212 -16.67 -8.18 -2.32
N VAL A 213 -15.42 -7.68 -2.30
CA VAL A 213 -14.22 -8.42 -2.72
C VAL A 213 -13.99 -9.64 -1.83
N ARG A 214 -14.04 -9.48 -0.50
CA ARG A 214 -13.86 -10.58 0.47
C ARG A 214 -14.87 -11.70 0.22
N ARG A 215 -16.16 -11.37 0.10
CA ARG A 215 -17.20 -12.37 -0.19
C ARG A 215 -16.93 -13.11 -1.50
N ALA A 216 -16.57 -12.40 -2.56
CA ALA A 216 -16.29 -13.02 -3.85
C ALA A 216 -15.09 -13.97 -3.79
N LEU A 217 -14.01 -13.58 -3.11
CA LEU A 217 -12.84 -14.44 -2.88
C LEU A 217 -13.23 -15.70 -2.10
N ASP A 218 -13.95 -15.54 -0.98
CA ASP A 218 -14.36 -16.67 -0.14
C ASP A 218 -15.30 -17.63 -0.90
N ASP A 219 -16.27 -17.10 -1.64
CA ASP A 219 -17.23 -17.88 -2.44
C ASP A 219 -16.56 -18.66 -3.59
N THR A 220 -15.41 -18.18 -4.07
CA THR A 220 -14.63 -18.83 -5.13
C THR A 220 -13.47 -19.68 -4.61
N GLY A 221 -13.33 -19.82 -3.28
CA GLY A 221 -12.33 -20.67 -2.65
C GLY A 221 -10.96 -20.02 -2.43
N HIS A 222 -10.86 -18.70 -2.59
CA HIS A 222 -9.64 -17.90 -2.47
C HIS A 222 -9.55 -17.17 -1.11
N SER A 223 -9.94 -17.85 -0.02
CA SER A 223 -10.02 -17.23 1.31
C SER A 223 -8.66 -16.70 1.83
N ASP A 224 -7.56 -17.29 1.38
CA ASP A 224 -6.20 -16.90 1.79
C ASP A 224 -5.65 -15.70 1.00
N THR A 225 -6.33 -15.25 -0.06
CA THR A 225 -5.93 -14.05 -0.80
C THR A 225 -6.11 -12.81 0.06
N VAL A 226 -5.04 -12.02 0.15
CA VAL A 226 -4.96 -10.82 0.99
C VAL A 226 -5.68 -9.65 0.32
N ILE A 227 -6.38 -8.83 1.09
CA ILE A 227 -6.96 -7.57 0.64
C ILE A 227 -6.15 -6.39 1.18
N LEU A 228 -5.48 -5.66 0.28
CA LEU A 228 -4.82 -4.39 0.57
C LEU A 228 -5.73 -3.23 0.18
N SER A 229 -6.57 -2.78 1.09
CA SER A 229 -7.53 -1.71 0.78
C SER A 229 -6.85 -0.36 0.64
N TYR A 230 -7.18 0.39 -0.40
CA TYR A 230 -6.89 1.82 -0.50
C TYR A 230 -7.84 2.65 0.37
N ALA A 231 -7.86 2.37 1.67
CA ALA A 231 -8.82 2.91 2.64
C ALA A 231 -8.88 4.44 2.71
N ALA A 232 -7.77 5.11 2.42
CA ALA A 232 -7.73 6.57 2.39
C ALA A 232 -7.09 7.07 1.11
N LYS A 233 -7.82 6.99 -0.01
CA LYS A 233 -7.38 7.51 -1.31
C LYS A 233 -8.06 8.85 -1.63
N TYR A 234 -7.27 9.91 -1.52
CA TYR A 234 -7.71 11.28 -1.72
C TYR A 234 -7.79 11.69 -3.19
N ALA A 235 -8.69 12.61 -3.50
CA ALA A 235 -8.81 13.29 -4.79
C ALA A 235 -7.64 14.27 -5.00
N SER A 236 -6.48 13.72 -5.37
CA SER A 236 -5.21 14.46 -5.48
C SER A 236 -4.84 14.84 -6.92
N SER A 237 -4.14 15.96 -7.06
CA SER A 237 -3.49 16.39 -8.31
C SER A 237 -2.16 15.66 -8.59
N LEU A 238 -1.64 14.89 -7.62
CA LEU A 238 -0.37 14.16 -7.76
C LEU A 238 -0.43 12.94 -8.69
N TYR A 239 -1.61 12.55 -9.16
CA TYR A 239 -1.80 11.35 -9.99
C TYR A 239 -1.61 11.58 -11.49
N GLY A 240 -1.26 12.80 -11.93
CA GLY A 240 -1.12 13.14 -13.35
C GLY A 240 -0.22 12.18 -14.15
N PRO A 241 1.04 11.97 -13.74
CA PRO A 241 1.94 11.04 -14.43
C PRO A 241 1.43 9.59 -14.48
N PHE A 242 0.84 9.11 -13.38
CA PHE A 242 0.22 7.78 -13.33
C PHE A 242 -0.91 7.64 -14.36
N ARG A 243 -1.79 8.64 -14.49
CA ARG A 243 -2.90 8.58 -15.45
C ARG A 243 -2.42 8.50 -16.90
N GLN A 244 -1.26 9.07 -17.22
CA GLN A 244 -0.65 8.91 -18.53
C GLN A 244 -0.05 7.50 -18.69
N ALA A 245 0.61 6.98 -17.66
CA ALA A 245 1.19 5.64 -17.67
C ALA A 245 0.14 4.53 -17.81
N ALA A 246 -0.98 4.65 -17.09
CA ALA A 246 -2.06 3.68 -17.05
C ALA A 246 -3.13 3.90 -18.15
N GLU A 247 -3.03 5.01 -18.89
CA GLU A 247 -4.00 5.43 -19.92
C GLU A 247 -5.46 5.47 -19.40
N GLY A 248 -5.62 5.75 -18.11
CA GLY A 248 -6.90 5.66 -17.38
C GLY A 248 -7.37 7.00 -16.84
N ALA A 249 -7.11 8.12 -17.54
CA ALA A 249 -7.64 9.42 -17.14
C ALA A 249 -9.17 9.49 -17.37
N PRO A 250 -9.94 10.08 -16.44
CA PRO A 250 -11.38 10.25 -16.67
C PRO A 250 -11.62 11.17 -17.87
N GLN A 251 -12.49 10.75 -18.79
CA GLN A 251 -12.81 11.50 -20.01
C GLN A 251 -13.74 12.68 -19.75
N PHE A 252 -14.43 12.70 -18.61
CA PHE A 252 -15.28 13.79 -18.15
C PHE A 252 -15.20 13.96 -16.64
N GLY A 253 -15.62 15.13 -16.15
CA GLY A 253 -15.70 15.42 -14.72
C GLY A 253 -14.39 15.21 -13.97
N ASP A 254 -14.51 14.72 -12.74
CA ASP A 254 -13.39 14.34 -11.89
C ASP A 254 -13.77 13.13 -11.00
N ARG A 255 -12.91 12.78 -10.04
CA ARG A 255 -13.13 11.64 -9.13
C ARG A 255 -13.55 12.07 -7.71
N ARG A 256 -13.92 13.34 -7.50
CA ARG A 256 -14.24 13.89 -6.17
C ARG A 256 -15.56 13.39 -5.59
N ALA A 257 -16.39 12.75 -6.40
CA ALA A 257 -17.63 12.14 -5.94
C ALA A 257 -17.39 10.89 -5.08
N TYR A 258 -16.19 10.29 -5.11
CA TYR A 258 -15.86 9.05 -4.39
C TYR A 258 -14.44 9.05 -3.80
N GLN A 259 -13.47 9.75 -4.40
CA GLN A 259 -12.16 9.95 -3.75
C GLN A 259 -12.24 11.03 -2.68
N GLN A 260 -11.57 10.78 -1.55
CA GLN A 260 -11.68 11.62 -0.35
C GLN A 260 -11.24 13.06 -0.55
N GLN A 261 -11.84 13.95 0.22
CA GLN A 261 -11.50 15.36 0.24
C GLN A 261 -10.15 15.59 0.95
N PRO A 262 -9.13 16.21 0.32
CA PRO A 262 -7.79 16.42 0.89
C PRO A 262 -7.71 17.06 2.28
N SER A 263 -8.74 17.78 2.71
CA SER A 263 -8.77 18.47 4.02
C SER A 263 -9.25 17.59 5.18
N ASN A 264 -9.61 16.33 4.94
CA ASN A 264 -10.35 15.52 5.91
C ASN A 264 -9.51 14.37 6.45
N ILE A 265 -9.14 14.42 7.73
CA ILE A 265 -8.42 13.33 8.43
C ILE A 265 -9.39 12.40 9.15
N ASP A 266 -10.40 12.96 9.85
CA ASP A 266 -11.39 12.16 10.60
C ASP A 266 -12.21 11.23 9.70
N GLU A 267 -12.41 11.62 8.43
CA GLU A 267 -13.06 10.81 7.40
C GLU A 267 -12.23 9.57 7.08
N ALA A 268 -10.92 9.75 6.83
CA ALA A 268 -10.01 8.65 6.54
C ALA A 268 -9.95 7.61 7.68
N LEU A 269 -10.07 8.05 8.95
CA LEU A 269 -10.14 7.11 10.08
C LEU A 269 -11.44 6.29 10.10
N ARG A 270 -12.56 6.86 9.65
CA ARG A 270 -13.84 6.12 9.55
C ARG A 270 -13.79 5.11 8.42
N GLU A 271 -13.23 5.51 7.28
CA GLU A 271 -13.07 4.68 6.10
C GLU A 271 -12.14 3.49 6.37
N ALA A 272 -10.99 3.75 7.01
CA ALA A 272 -10.12 2.70 7.52
C ALA A 272 -10.85 1.73 8.49
N ALA A 273 -11.71 2.25 9.38
CA ALA A 273 -12.46 1.41 10.31
C ALA A 273 -13.54 0.57 9.60
N LEU A 274 -14.18 1.10 8.55
CA LEU A 274 -15.14 0.37 7.71
C LEU A 274 -14.43 -0.78 6.99
N ASP A 275 -13.33 -0.50 6.31
CA ASP A 275 -12.56 -1.51 5.57
C ASP A 275 -12.05 -2.64 6.48
N VAL A 276 -11.58 -2.32 7.70
CA VAL A 276 -11.19 -3.35 8.68
C VAL A 276 -12.38 -4.20 9.10
N ALA A 277 -13.56 -3.58 9.31
CA ALA A 277 -14.77 -4.31 9.67
C ALA A 277 -15.28 -5.21 8.53
N GLU A 278 -14.99 -4.83 7.28
CA GLU A 278 -15.33 -5.57 6.07
C GLU A 278 -14.34 -6.70 5.71
N GLY A 279 -13.19 -6.76 6.39
CA GLY A 279 -12.21 -7.84 6.24
C GLY A 279 -10.97 -7.49 5.43
N ALA A 280 -10.57 -6.20 5.38
CA ALA A 280 -9.28 -5.82 4.84
C ALA A 280 -8.14 -6.32 5.75
N ASP A 281 -7.14 -6.93 5.13
CA ASP A 281 -5.95 -7.45 5.82
C ASP A 281 -4.87 -6.38 6.02
N ALA A 282 -4.83 -5.41 5.11
CA ALA A 282 -3.96 -4.25 5.16
C ALA A 282 -4.65 -3.01 4.60
N LEU A 283 -4.20 -1.84 5.05
CA LEU A 283 -4.75 -0.54 4.66
C LEU A 283 -3.66 0.34 4.04
N MET A 284 -4.03 1.15 3.05
CA MET A 284 -3.16 2.08 2.35
C MET A 284 -3.74 3.50 2.35
N VAL A 285 -2.88 4.47 2.66
CA VAL A 285 -3.11 5.90 2.45
C VAL A 285 -2.51 6.33 1.11
N LYS A 286 -3.25 7.07 0.29
CA LYS A 286 -2.81 7.56 -1.02
C LYS A 286 -3.31 8.99 -1.29
N PRO A 287 -2.45 9.94 -1.68
CA PRO A 287 -1.00 9.81 -1.85
C PRO A 287 -0.25 9.86 -0.50
N ALA A 288 1.00 9.42 -0.46
CA ALA A 288 1.82 9.56 0.75
C ALA A 288 2.32 11.01 0.97
N THR A 289 2.72 11.69 -0.11
CA THR A 289 3.23 13.06 -0.03
C THR A 289 2.12 14.01 0.41
N GLY A 290 2.30 14.61 1.59
CA GLY A 290 1.33 15.53 2.19
C GLY A 290 0.31 14.87 3.14
N TYR A 291 0.41 13.55 3.38
CA TYR A 291 -0.53 12.79 4.20
C TYR A 291 0.18 11.81 5.15
N LEU A 292 1.39 12.13 5.62
CA LEU A 292 2.08 11.32 6.64
C LEU A 292 1.44 11.47 8.04
N ASP A 293 0.57 12.46 8.20
CA ASP A 293 -0.23 12.75 9.38
C ASP A 293 -1.52 11.93 9.48
N VAL A 294 -1.98 11.38 8.35
CA VAL A 294 -3.08 10.41 8.25
C VAL A 294 -2.57 9.02 8.59
#